data_AF-A0A350INQ5-F1
#
_entry.id   AF-A0A350INQ5-F1
#
_cell.length_a   1.000
_cell.length_b   1.000
_cell.length_c   1.000
_cell.angle_alpha   90.00
_cell.angle_beta   90.00
_cell.angle_gamma   90.00
#
_symmetry.space_group_name_H-M   'P 1'
#
loop_
_entity.id
_entity.type
_entity.pdbx_description
1 polymer ?
#
loop_
_entity_poly.entity_id
_entity_poly.type
_entity_poly.pdbx_seq_one_letter_code
_entity_poly.pdbx_strand_id
1 'polypeptide(L)'
;MKMDINIIKRLLEKFYDGETSLEEEAILSDYFNNEDIPEELQKYQAQFAFYQQERNITFDNLDFEFPPKMPSKNYNRQRLYWAAS
;
A
#
# COMPACT_ATOMS: atom_id res chain seq x y z
N MET A 1 17.14 6.99 -18.42
CA MET A 1 16.17 6.39 -19.36
C MET A 1 15.21 7.49 -19.76
N LYS A 2 15.09 7.84 -21.05
CA LYS A 2 14.21 8.94 -21.47
C LYS A 2 12.81 8.39 -21.66
N MET A 3 12.00 8.40 -20.59
CA MET A 3 10.59 8.00 -20.66
C MET A 3 9.76 9.12 -21.28
N ASP A 4 8.80 8.74 -22.13
CA ASP A 4 7.91 9.71 -22.77
C ASP A 4 7.00 10.37 -21.72
N ILE A 5 7.02 11.71 -21.69
CA ILE A 5 6.23 12.53 -20.75
C ILE A 5 4.74 12.19 -20.81
N ASN A 6 4.22 11.87 -22.00
CA ASN A 6 2.81 11.51 -22.20
C ASN A 6 2.46 10.18 -21.50
N ILE A 7 3.40 9.22 -21.44
CA ILE A 7 3.20 7.96 -20.74
C ILE A 7 3.10 8.22 -19.23
N ILE A 8 4.03 9.04 -18.69
CA ILE A 8 4.03 9.40 -17.28
C ILE A 8 2.76 10.17 -16.89
N LYS A 9 2.30 11.11 -17.72
CA LYS A 9 1.04 11.83 -17.49
C LYS A 9 -0.16 10.88 -17.42
N ARG A 10 -0.26 9.92 -18.33
CA ARG A 10 -1.32 8.92 -18.31
C ARG A 10 -1.24 8.00 -17.09
N LEU A 11 -0.04 7.62 -16.67
CA LEU A 11 0.16 6.84 -15.46
C LEU A 11 -0.23 7.61 -14.21
N LEU A 12 0.05 8.93 -14.15
CA LEU A 12 -0.41 9.78 -13.06
C LEU A 12 -1.94 9.85 -12.99
N GLU A 13 -2.63 10.03 -14.12
CA GLU A 13 -4.10 10.01 -14.17
C GLU A 13 -4.64 8.70 -13.59
N LYS A 14 -4.14 7.56 -14.08
CA LYS A 14 -4.49 6.23 -13.54
C LYS A 14 -4.19 6.10 -12.04
N PHE A 15 -3.07 6.64 -11.58
CA PHE A 15 -2.64 6.57 -10.18
C PHE A 15 -3.66 7.31 -9.29
N TYR A 16 -4.08 8.51 -9.69
CA TYR A 16 -5.09 9.26 -8.96
C TYR A 16 -6.49 8.62 -9.03
N ASP A 17 -6.79 7.90 -10.12
CA ASP A 17 -8.02 7.12 -10.25
C ASP A 17 -7.98 5.78 -9.46
N GLY A 18 -6.80 5.39 -8.95
CA GLY A 18 -6.60 4.14 -8.22
C GLY A 18 -6.57 2.90 -9.11
N GLU A 19 -6.26 3.06 -10.40
CA GLU A 19 -6.23 1.99 -11.40
C GLU A 19 -4.81 1.52 -11.76
N THR A 20 -3.79 1.94 -10.99
CA THR A 20 -2.40 1.52 -11.22
C THR A 20 -2.11 0.11 -10.72
N SER A 21 -1.25 -0.60 -11.45
CA SER A 21 -0.63 -1.84 -10.97
C SER A 21 0.65 -1.55 -10.16
N LEU A 22 1.12 -2.56 -9.40
CA LEU A 22 2.40 -2.47 -8.68
C LEU A 22 3.60 -2.18 -9.60
N GLU A 23 3.57 -2.69 -10.83
CA GLU A 23 4.63 -2.46 -11.82
C GLU A 23 4.60 -1.00 -12.33
N GLU A 24 3.41 -0.46 -12.55
CA GLU A 24 3.20 0.93 -12.96
C GLU A 24 3.64 1.92 -11.87
N GLU A 25 3.34 1.62 -10.61
CA GLU A 25 3.79 2.41 -9.46
C GLU A 25 5.32 2.37 -9.30
N ALA A 26 5.95 1.23 -9.57
CA ALA A 26 7.41 1.12 -9.58
C ALA A 26 8.02 2.03 -10.66
N ILE A 27 7.42 2.07 -11.86
CA ILE A 27 7.85 2.97 -12.94
C ILE A 27 7.69 4.44 -12.53
N LEU A 28 6.57 4.82 -11.92
CA LEU A 28 6.36 6.19 -11.43
C LEU A 28 7.40 6.56 -10.37
N SER A 29 7.61 5.70 -9.38
CA SER A 29 8.62 5.88 -8.33
C SER A 29 10.02 6.05 -8.93
N ASP A 30 10.44 5.16 -9.83
CA ASP A 30 11.75 5.23 -10.48
C ASP A 30 11.90 6.48 -11.34
N TYR A 31 10.83 6.90 -12.04
CA TYR A 31 10.85 8.12 -12.84
C TYR A 31 11.08 9.36 -11.97
N PHE A 32 10.32 9.50 -10.88
CA PHE A 32 10.40 10.66 -9.99
C PHE A 32 11.65 10.67 -9.09
N ASN A 33 12.34 9.55 -8.97
CA ASN A 33 13.65 9.47 -8.30
C ASN A 33 14.82 9.98 -9.17
N ASN A 34 14.62 10.22 -10.47
CA ASN A 34 15.67 10.81 -11.31
C ASN A 34 15.76 12.33 -11.12
N GLU A 35 16.94 12.91 -11.37
CA GLU A 35 17.16 14.37 -11.28
C GLU A 35 16.68 15.14 -12.53
N ASP A 36 16.58 14.48 -13.68
CA ASP A 36 16.22 15.11 -14.97
C ASP A 36 14.71 14.97 -15.26
N ILE A 37 13.90 15.73 -14.52
CA ILE A 37 12.43 15.76 -14.65
C ILE A 37 11.97 17.08 -15.28
N PRO A 38 11.09 17.05 -16.29
CA PRO A 38 10.50 18.25 -16.87
C PRO A 38 9.79 19.12 -15.82
N GLU A 39 9.89 20.45 -15.98
CA GLU A 39 9.35 21.45 -15.04
C GLU A 39 7.86 21.23 -14.72
N GLU A 40 7.05 20.80 -15.70
CA GLU A 40 5.62 20.50 -15.53
C GLU A 40 5.35 19.35 -14.54
N LEU A 41 6.30 18.42 -14.42
CA LEU A 41 6.18 17.22 -13.59
C LEU A 41 6.94 17.33 -12.26
N GLN A 42 7.82 18.32 -12.10
CA GLN A 42 8.58 18.53 -10.86
C GLN A 42 7.69 18.69 -9.63
N LYS A 43 6.49 19.27 -9.79
CA LYS A 43 5.52 19.40 -8.68
C LYS A 43 5.09 18.07 -8.06
N TYR A 44 5.15 16.96 -8.82
CA TYR A 44 4.80 15.63 -8.31
C TYR A 44 5.99 14.94 -7.63
N GLN A 45 7.22 15.40 -7.85
CA GLN A 45 8.42 14.78 -7.28
C GLN A 45 8.38 14.74 -5.76
N ALA A 46 7.94 15.82 -5.11
CA ALA A 46 7.82 15.89 -3.66
C ALA A 46 6.85 14.84 -3.10
N GLN A 47 5.78 14.52 -3.84
CA GLN A 47 4.80 13.52 -3.43
C GLN A 47 5.41 12.11 -3.44
N PHE A 48 6.10 11.74 -4.51
CA PHE A 48 6.75 10.42 -4.62
C PHE A 48 7.94 10.27 -3.66
N ALA A 49 8.71 11.34 -3.44
CA ALA A 49 9.79 11.36 -2.45
C ALA A 49 9.25 11.09 -1.02
N PHE A 50 8.12 11.72 -0.67
CA PHE A 50 7.46 11.49 0.61
C PHE A 50 7.00 10.04 0.78
N TYR A 51 6.32 9.47 -0.22
CA TYR A 51 5.88 8.07 -0.18
C TYR A 51 7.04 7.09 -0.01
N GLN A 52 8.18 7.36 -0.66
CA GLN A 52 9.36 6.53 -0.48
C GLN A 52 9.91 6.57 0.96
N GLN A 53 9.88 7.74 1.59
CA GLN A 53 10.28 7.89 2.99
C GLN A 53 9.31 7.16 3.93
N GLU A 54 8.01 7.27 3.71
CA GLU A 54 7.00 6.59 4.53
C GLU A 54 7.07 5.07 4.45
N ARG A 55 7.44 4.51 3.30
CA ARG A 55 7.61 3.05 3.13
C ARG A 55 8.65 2.44 4.08
N ASN A 56 9.59 3.24 4.58
CA ASN A 56 10.62 2.79 5.51
C ASN A 56 10.22 2.95 6.98
N ILE A 57 9.01 3.46 7.26
CA ILE A 57 8.50 3.55 8.63
C ILE A 57 8.07 2.14 9.06
N THR A 58 8.94 1.45 9.80
CA THR A 58 8.57 0.25 10.55
C THR A 58 7.96 0.64 11.90
N PHE A 59 6.84 0.02 12.25
CA PHE A 59 6.25 0.11 13.59
C PHE A 59 7.01 -0.82 14.54
N ASP A 60 8.29 -0.53 14.78
CA ASP A 60 9.15 -1.37 15.63
C ASP A 60 8.86 -1.20 17.13
N ASN A 61 8.07 -0.17 17.51
CA ASN A 61 7.85 0.22 18.91
C ASN A 61 6.36 0.35 19.27
N LEU A 62 5.53 -0.58 18.82
CA LEU A 62 4.24 -0.78 19.46
C LEU A 62 4.42 -1.87 20.52
N ASP A 63 4.22 -1.52 21.79
CA ASP A 63 3.90 -2.47 22.88
C ASP A 63 2.54 -3.14 22.64
N PHE A 64 2.22 -3.42 21.37
CA PHE A 64 1.07 -4.18 20.94
C PHE A 64 1.44 -5.64 21.11
N GLU A 65 1.26 -6.15 22.31
CA GLU A 65 1.15 -7.58 22.52
C GLU A 65 -0.05 -8.06 21.70
N PHE A 66 0.23 -8.78 20.60
CA PHE A 66 -0.81 -9.53 19.92
C PHE A 66 -1.54 -10.35 20.99
N PRO A 67 -2.87 -10.17 21.14
CA PRO A 67 -3.59 -10.93 22.15
C PRO A 67 -3.31 -12.41 21.89
N PRO A 68 -3.06 -13.20 22.95
CA PRO A 68 -2.77 -14.62 22.79
C PRO A 68 -3.85 -15.22 21.89
N LYS A 69 -3.42 -15.98 20.88
CA LYS A 69 -4.33 -16.67 19.94
C LYS A 69 -5.44 -17.31 20.76
N MET A 70 -6.68 -16.87 20.55
CA MET A 70 -7.82 -17.41 21.30
C MET A 70 -7.78 -18.93 21.16
N PRO A 71 -7.95 -19.70 22.25
CA PRO A 71 -7.96 -21.15 22.15
C PRO A 71 -9.06 -21.53 21.16
N SER A 72 -8.69 -22.30 20.13
CA SER A 72 -9.67 -22.85 19.18
C SER A 72 -10.61 -23.76 19.97
N LYS A 73 -11.77 -23.23 20.35
CA LYS A 73 -12.80 -24.04 21.01
C LYS A 73 -13.33 -25.00 19.95
N ASN A 74 -12.97 -26.26 20.08
CA ASN A 74 -13.55 -27.34 19.28
C ASN A 74 -15.01 -27.53 19.74
N TYR A 75 -15.93 -26.76 19.15
CA TYR A 75 -17.36 -26.93 19.40
C TYR A 75 -17.80 -28.25 18.77
N ASN A 76 -17.80 -29.32 19.58
CA ASN A 76 -18.52 -30.53 19.24
C ASN A 76 -20.00 -30.17 19.09
N ARG A 77 -20.53 -30.30 17.87
CA ARG A 77 -21.92 -30.03 17.49
C ARG A 77 -22.90 -31.06 18.06
N GLN A 78 -22.62 -31.63 19.23
CA GLN A 78 -23.52 -32.53 19.93
C GLN A 78 -24.38 -31.74 20.90
N ARG A 79 -25.39 -31.11 20.30
CA ARG A 79 -26.79 -31.11 20.78
C ARG A 79 -26.95 -30.98 22.31
N LEU A 80 -26.93 -29.75 22.79
CA LEU A 80 -27.55 -29.36 24.06
C LEU A 80 -29.08 -29.55 23.96
N TYR A 81 -29.57 -30.78 24.07
CA TYR A 81 -30.92 -31.01 24.57
C TYR A 81 -30.80 -31.02 26.08
N TRP A 82 -31.32 -30.00 26.76
CA TRP A 82 -31.89 -30.03 28.11
C TRP A 82 -32.38 -28.63 28.47
N ALA A 83 -33.59 -28.30 28.02
CA ALA A 83 -34.51 -27.32 28.63
C ALA A 83 -35.85 -27.38 27.89
N ALA A 84 -36.54 -28.51 28.00
CA ALA A 84 -37.98 -28.61 27.76
C ALA A 84 -38.50 -29.71 28.69
N SER A 85 -38.67 -29.34 29.95
CA SER A 85 -39.60 -30.01 30.86
C SER A 85 -41.02 -29.56 30.55
#